data_AF-A0A5E7N5G5-F1
#
_entry.id   AF-A0A5E7N5G5-F1
#
_cell.length_a   1.000
_cell.length_b   1.000
_cell.length_c   1.000
_cell.angle_alpha   90.00
_cell.angle_beta   90.00
_cell.angle_gamma   90.00
#
_symmetry.space_group_name_H-M   'P 1'
#
loop_
_entity.id
_entity.type
_entity.pdbx_description
1 polymer ?
#
loop_
_entity_poly.entity_id
_entity_poly.type
_entity_poly.pdbx_seq_one_letter_code
_entity_poly.pdbx_strand_id
1 'polypeptide(L)'
;MSREIGRSYVLSQPTVLKYANDAVEELRRIRAVEASPVLVGFLSRTLKIQCFQYPGDDEVRALMEPILAPYLVRAESINFAGRESADQPLSTRVSRSTEEEFLQIVSSLAEGHRPGLTSSALLRELVEEYVAHQRTNRSTIAATLRQPPQEAPTPLPTIDTEALLADVLGAVRLQLENHGLKPSMSD
;
A
#
# COMPACT_ATOMS: atom_id res chain seq x y z
N MET A 1 -13.83 17.13 -7.57
CA MET A 1 -15.00 16.45 -6.98
C MET A 1 -14.71 15.03 -6.47
N SER A 2 -14.68 13.96 -7.26
CA SER A 2 -14.57 12.59 -6.68
C SER A 2 -13.26 12.30 -5.91
N ARG A 3 -12.13 12.88 -6.35
CA ARG A 3 -10.84 12.82 -5.64
C ARG A 3 -10.84 13.58 -4.30
N GLU A 4 -11.60 14.67 -4.19
CA GLU A 4 -11.72 15.46 -2.96
C GLU A 4 -12.61 14.76 -1.94
N ILE A 5 -13.69 14.14 -2.40
CA ILE A 5 -14.54 13.27 -1.58
C ILE A 5 -13.71 12.09 -1.06
N GLY A 6 -12.93 11.43 -1.93
CA GLY A 6 -12.02 10.36 -1.50
C GLY A 6 -11.06 10.80 -0.39
N ARG A 7 -10.45 11.98 -0.51
CA ARG A 7 -9.56 12.53 0.53
C ARG A 7 -10.31 12.85 1.84
N SER A 8 -11.50 13.43 1.75
CA SER A 8 -12.30 13.83 2.91
C SER A 8 -12.74 12.64 3.76
N TYR A 9 -12.87 11.46 3.13
CA TYR A 9 -13.30 10.22 3.79
C TYR A 9 -12.22 9.13 3.85
N VAL A 10 -10.96 9.46 3.52
CA VAL A 10 -9.83 8.51 3.50
C VAL A 10 -10.11 7.26 2.64
N LEU A 11 -10.76 7.47 1.49
CA LEU A 11 -11.09 6.43 0.52
C LEU A 11 -10.19 6.51 -0.71
N SER A 12 -9.75 5.35 -1.20
CA SER A 12 -9.07 5.25 -2.48
C SER A 12 -10.02 5.59 -3.64
N GLN A 13 -9.48 6.09 -4.75
CA GLN A 13 -10.30 6.44 -5.92
C GLN A 13 -11.13 5.26 -6.46
N PRO A 14 -10.61 4.02 -6.54
CA PRO A 14 -11.43 2.86 -6.92
C PRO A 14 -12.60 2.61 -5.96
N THR A 15 -12.40 2.78 -4.65
CA THR A 15 -13.45 2.59 -3.64
C THR A 15 -14.54 3.66 -3.76
N VAL A 16 -14.17 4.93 -3.98
CA VAL A 16 -15.14 6.01 -4.22
C VAL A 16 -16.00 5.70 -5.46
N LEU A 17 -15.37 5.24 -6.55
CA LEU A 17 -16.10 4.88 -7.76
C LEU A 17 -17.02 3.67 -7.56
N LYS A 18 -16.57 2.67 -6.81
CA LYS A 18 -17.41 1.53 -6.43
C LYS A 18 -18.65 2.00 -5.68
N TYR A 19 -18.47 2.76 -4.60
CA TYR A 19 -19.60 3.25 -3.79
C TYR A 19 -20.55 4.16 -4.57
N ALA A 20 -20.04 4.97 -5.49
CA ALA A 20 -20.89 5.77 -6.37
C ALA A 20 -21.75 4.91 -7.30
N ASN A 21 -21.19 3.83 -7.86
CA ASN A 21 -21.96 2.89 -8.69
C ASN A 21 -22.97 2.11 -7.83
N ASP A 22 -22.55 1.60 -6.67
CA ASP A 22 -23.43 0.90 -5.73
C ASP A 22 -24.62 1.79 -5.33
N ALA A 23 -24.36 3.07 -5.04
CA ALA A 23 -25.41 4.03 -4.72
C ALA A 23 -26.39 4.25 -5.88
N VAL A 24 -25.91 4.31 -7.13
CA VAL A 24 -26.81 4.41 -8.31
C VAL A 24 -27.69 3.17 -8.42
N GLU A 25 -27.16 1.97 -8.22
CA GLU A 25 -27.96 0.74 -8.26
C GLU A 25 -28.99 0.69 -7.13
N GLU A 26 -28.66 1.14 -5.92
CA GLU A 26 -29.63 1.23 -4.83
C GLU A 26 -30.71 2.28 -5.11
N LEU A 27 -30.34 3.46 -5.63
CA LEU A 27 -31.31 4.50 -6.00
C LEU A 27 -32.31 4.01 -7.05
N ARG A 28 -31.87 3.22 -8.04
CA ARG A 28 -32.75 2.65 -9.06
C ARG A 28 -33.84 1.74 -8.50
N ARG A 29 -33.65 1.15 -7.31
CA ARG A 29 -34.63 0.28 -6.65
C ARG A 29 -35.66 1.04 -5.82
N ILE A 30 -35.49 2.35 -5.65
CA ILE A 30 -36.44 3.17 -4.92
C ILE A 30 -37.67 3.38 -5.79
N ARG A 31 -38.86 3.01 -5.31
CA ARG A 31 -40.12 3.16 -6.06
C ARG A 31 -40.38 4.57 -6.59
N ALA A 32 -39.99 5.59 -5.83
CA ALA A 32 -40.10 6.99 -6.26
C ALA A 32 -39.22 7.32 -7.48
N VAL A 33 -38.08 6.66 -7.61
CA VAL A 33 -37.20 6.73 -8.79
C VAL A 33 -37.82 5.97 -9.96
N GLU A 34 -38.28 4.74 -9.74
CA GLU A 34 -38.93 3.91 -10.78
C GLU A 34 -40.17 4.60 -11.38
N ALA A 35 -40.93 5.32 -10.55
CA ALA A 35 -42.11 6.07 -10.97
C ALA A 35 -41.79 7.34 -11.78
N SER A 36 -40.53 7.76 -11.85
CA SER A 36 -40.11 8.97 -12.57
C SER A 36 -39.27 8.63 -13.80
N PRO A 37 -39.83 8.77 -15.03
CA PRO A 37 -39.08 8.54 -16.27
C PRO A 37 -37.84 9.42 -16.40
N VAL A 38 -37.87 10.64 -15.85
CA VAL A 38 -36.74 11.57 -15.82
C VAL A 38 -35.60 11.00 -14.98
N LEU A 39 -35.90 10.51 -13.77
CA LEU A 39 -34.90 9.92 -12.89
C LEU A 39 -34.36 8.59 -13.43
N VAL A 40 -35.21 7.74 -14.02
CA VAL A 40 -34.78 6.51 -14.70
C VAL A 40 -33.82 6.84 -15.86
N GLY A 41 -34.20 7.83 -16.67
CA GLY A 41 -33.39 8.31 -17.79
C GLY A 41 -32.07 8.94 -17.36
N PHE A 42 -32.05 9.63 -16.21
CA PHE A 42 -30.83 10.20 -15.63
C PHE A 42 -29.91 9.11 -15.06
N LEU A 43 -30.44 8.22 -14.22
CA LEU A 43 -29.65 7.19 -13.54
C LEU A 43 -29.15 6.08 -14.47
N SER A 44 -29.73 5.90 -15.66
CA SER A 44 -29.22 4.97 -16.67
C SER A 44 -27.93 5.45 -17.36
N ARG A 45 -27.60 6.74 -17.25
CA ARG A 45 -26.38 7.33 -17.85
C ARG A 45 -25.13 6.93 -17.05
N THR A 46 -23.96 7.09 -17.65
CA THR A 46 -22.70 6.87 -16.92
C THR A 46 -22.51 7.90 -15.80
N LEU A 47 -21.83 7.52 -14.71
CA LEU A 47 -21.52 8.44 -13.60
C LEU A 47 -20.87 9.75 -14.07
N LYS A 48 -19.99 9.68 -15.08
CA LYS A 48 -19.37 10.88 -15.67
C LYS A 48 -20.43 11.85 -16.17
N ILE A 49 -21.39 11.36 -16.95
CA ILE A 49 -22.48 12.18 -17.52
C ILE A 49 -23.39 12.70 -16.42
N GLN A 50 -23.77 11.84 -15.47
CA GLN A 50 -24.59 12.23 -14.31
C GLN A 50 -23.96 13.38 -13.53
N CYS A 51 -22.66 13.30 -13.21
CA CYS A 51 -21.95 14.34 -12.47
C CYS A 51 -21.91 15.69 -13.20
N PHE A 52 -21.80 15.69 -14.54
CA PHE A 52 -21.77 16.94 -15.31
C PHE A 52 -23.16 17.57 -15.47
N GLN A 53 -24.21 16.76 -15.56
CA GLN A 53 -25.56 17.24 -15.82
C GLN A 53 -26.33 17.61 -14.55
N TYR A 54 -26.10 16.90 -13.45
CA TYR A 54 -26.81 17.13 -12.19
C TYR A 54 -26.78 18.59 -11.70
N PRO A 55 -25.65 19.33 -11.75
CA PRO A 55 -25.62 20.73 -11.36
C PRO A 55 -26.47 21.65 -12.26
N GLY A 56 -26.67 21.29 -13.53
CA GLY A 56 -27.40 22.10 -14.51
C GLY A 56 -28.83 21.65 -14.78
N ASP A 57 -29.30 20.58 -14.15
CA ASP A 57 -30.62 19.98 -14.37
C ASP A 57 -31.48 20.18 -13.11
N ASP A 58 -32.20 21.31 -13.08
CA ASP A 58 -33.03 21.72 -11.95
C ASP A 58 -34.19 20.74 -11.68
N GLU A 59 -34.71 20.09 -12.73
CA GLU A 59 -35.78 19.10 -12.61
C GLU A 59 -35.28 17.83 -11.94
N VAL A 60 -34.14 17.29 -12.39
CA VAL A 60 -33.50 16.14 -11.72
C VAL A 60 -33.16 16.48 -10.28
N ARG A 61 -32.69 17.70 -10.00
CA ARG A 61 -32.36 18.13 -8.64
C ARG A 61 -33.60 18.13 -7.74
N ALA A 62 -34.69 18.77 -8.18
CA ALA A 62 -35.95 18.84 -7.43
C ALA A 62 -36.56 17.47 -7.15
N LEU A 63 -36.43 16.53 -8.09
CA LEU A 63 -36.93 15.17 -7.93
C LEU A 63 -36.03 14.30 -7.03
N MET A 64 -34.71 14.50 -7.09
CA MET A 64 -33.73 13.68 -6.37
C MET A 64 -33.51 14.17 -4.92
N GLU A 65 -33.63 15.47 -4.67
CA GLU A 65 -33.43 16.09 -3.35
C GLU A 65 -34.26 15.44 -2.23
N PRO A 66 -35.59 15.25 -2.33
CA PRO A 66 -36.37 14.60 -1.27
C PRO A 66 -35.99 13.12 -1.07
N ILE A 67 -35.49 12.46 -2.11
CA ILE A 67 -35.03 11.06 -2.04
C ILE A 67 -33.70 10.98 -1.28
N LEU A 68 -32.78 11.93 -1.53
CA LEU A 68 -31.47 11.97 -0.91
C LEU A 68 -31.47 12.55 0.51
N ALA A 69 -32.38 13.48 0.82
CA ALA A 69 -32.50 14.14 2.12
C ALA A 69 -32.36 13.19 3.34
N PRO A 70 -33.07 12.06 3.44
CA PRO A 70 -32.93 11.14 4.58
C PRO A 70 -31.57 10.45 4.67
N TYR A 71 -30.82 10.36 3.57
CA TYR A 71 -29.47 9.81 3.53
C TYR A 71 -28.43 10.88 3.89
N LEU A 72 -28.61 12.11 3.42
CA LEU A 72 -27.72 13.24 3.73
C LEU A 72 -27.74 13.55 5.22
N VAL A 73 -28.92 13.63 5.84
CA VAL A 73 -29.06 13.82 7.30
C VAL A 73 -28.36 12.71 8.09
N ARG A 74 -28.43 11.47 7.60
CA ARG A 74 -27.70 10.34 8.20
C ARG A 74 -26.19 10.44 7.97
N ALA A 75 -25.75 10.92 6.81
CA ALA A 75 -24.33 11.08 6.52
C ALA A 75 -23.69 12.14 7.41
N GLU A 76 -24.40 13.25 7.66
CA GLU A 76 -23.95 14.35 8.53
C GLU A 76 -23.84 13.94 10.01
N SER A 77 -24.62 12.94 10.45
CA SER A 77 -24.55 12.42 11.82
C SER A 77 -23.44 11.38 12.04
N ILE A 78 -22.78 10.92 10.97
CA ILE A 78 -21.65 10.00 11.08
C ILE A 78 -20.42 10.79 11.54
N ASN A 79 -19.94 10.51 12.76
CA ASN A 79 -18.70 11.09 13.25
C ASN A 79 -17.49 10.40 12.59
N PHE A 80 -16.98 11.00 11.51
CA PHE A 80 -15.77 10.52 10.82
C PHE A 80 -14.48 10.85 11.59
N ALA A 81 -14.50 11.83 12.50
CA ALA A 81 -13.33 12.22 13.29
C ALA A 81 -12.92 11.15 14.32
N GLY A 82 -13.85 10.26 14.71
CA GLY A 82 -13.58 9.11 15.58
C GLY A 82 -12.97 7.89 14.88
N ARG A 83 -12.77 7.92 13.55
CA ARG A 83 -12.03 6.86 12.83
C ARG A 83 -10.52 7.07 12.90
N GLU A 84 -10.04 7.53 14.04
CA GLU A 84 -8.65 7.41 14.46
C GLU A 84 -8.38 5.94 14.88
N SER A 85 -8.68 5.00 13.98
CA SER A 85 -8.31 3.59 14.08
C SER A 85 -7.48 3.22 12.85
N ALA A 86 -6.27 3.77 12.87
CA ALA A 86 -4.98 3.12 12.65
C ALA A 86 -4.56 2.50 11.29
N ASP A 87 -5.38 2.32 10.25
CA ASP A 87 -4.89 1.73 8.99
C ASP A 87 -5.36 2.45 7.71
N GLN A 88 -4.42 2.75 6.80
CA GLN A 88 -4.74 3.24 5.46
C GLN A 88 -4.95 2.07 4.49
N PRO A 89 -6.06 2.04 3.72
CA PRO A 89 -6.28 0.97 2.76
C PRO A 89 -5.27 1.08 1.61
N LEU A 90 -4.45 0.04 1.44
CA LEU A 90 -3.54 -0.11 0.31
C LEU A 90 -4.20 -0.98 -0.76
N SER A 91 -4.47 -0.42 -1.94
CA SER A 91 -5.00 -1.17 -3.08
C SER A 91 -4.08 -1.04 -4.28
N THR A 92 -3.69 -2.16 -4.87
CA THR A 92 -2.91 -2.21 -6.11
C THR A 92 -3.42 -3.33 -7.01
N ARG A 93 -3.01 -3.31 -8.28
CA ARG A 93 -3.26 -4.40 -9.22
C ARG A 93 -2.07 -5.33 -9.25
N VAL A 94 -2.33 -6.63 -9.25
CA VAL A 94 -1.35 -7.69 -9.47
C VAL A 94 -1.78 -8.51 -10.69
N SER A 95 -0.87 -9.28 -11.28
CA SER A 95 -1.25 -10.23 -12.31
C SER A 95 -2.09 -11.36 -11.69
N ARG A 96 -2.95 -11.98 -12.50
CA ARG A 96 -3.81 -13.07 -12.06
C ARG A 96 -3.00 -14.26 -11.52
N SER A 97 -1.90 -14.62 -12.18
CA SER A 97 -1.03 -15.71 -11.73
C SER A 97 -0.43 -15.43 -10.35
N THR A 98 -0.01 -14.18 -10.09
CA THR A 98 0.54 -13.78 -8.79
C THR A 98 -0.53 -13.79 -7.70
N GLU A 99 -1.77 -13.39 -8.00
CA GLU A 99 -2.88 -13.50 -7.05
C GLU A 99 -3.18 -14.96 -6.69
N GLU A 100 -3.23 -15.86 -7.68
CA GLU A 100 -3.48 -17.29 -7.48
C GLU A 100 -2.38 -17.95 -6.63
N GLU A 101 -1.12 -17.68 -6.94
CA GLU A 101 0.03 -18.15 -6.15
C GLU A 101 -0.01 -17.59 -4.72
N PHE A 102 -0.30 -16.30 -4.54
CA PHE A 102 -0.39 -15.67 -3.22
C PHE A 102 -1.48 -16.32 -2.36
N LEU A 103 -2.66 -16.60 -2.93
CA LEU A 103 -3.73 -17.30 -2.23
C LEU A 103 -3.34 -18.72 -1.84
N GLN A 104 -2.61 -19.45 -2.69
CA GLN A 104 -2.09 -20.78 -2.33
C GLN A 104 -1.12 -20.72 -1.15
N ILE A 105 -0.23 -19.72 -1.13
CA ILE A 105 0.71 -19.50 -0.02
C ILE A 105 -0.04 -19.21 1.28
N VAL A 106 -1.02 -18.32 1.26
CA VAL A 106 -1.84 -17.97 2.44
C VAL A 106 -2.55 -19.23 2.98
N SER A 107 -3.17 -20.02 2.11
CA SER A 107 -3.85 -21.26 2.51
C SER A 107 -2.89 -22.27 3.14
N SER A 108 -1.72 -22.48 2.54
CA SER A 108 -0.70 -23.38 3.09
C SER A 108 -0.19 -22.94 4.46
N LEU A 109 0.02 -21.63 4.64
CA LEU A 109 0.41 -21.06 5.94
C LEU A 109 -0.71 -21.16 6.98
N ALA A 110 -1.96 -20.97 6.57
CA ALA A 110 -3.12 -21.06 7.43
C ALA A 110 -3.37 -22.48 7.95
N GLU A 111 -3.14 -23.49 7.11
CA GLU A 111 -3.28 -24.90 7.47
C GLU A 111 -2.13 -25.41 8.37
N GLY A 112 -0.91 -24.92 8.16
CA GLY A 112 0.27 -25.43 8.86
C GLY A 112 0.62 -24.68 10.15
N HIS A 113 0.85 -23.36 10.04
CA HIS A 113 1.62 -22.62 11.05
C HIS A 113 0.84 -21.45 11.67
N ARG A 114 -0.17 -20.91 10.97
CA ARG A 114 -0.90 -19.70 11.39
C ARG A 114 -2.41 -19.83 11.15
N PRO A 115 -3.13 -20.59 11.99
CA PRO A 115 -4.57 -20.76 11.86
C PRO A 115 -5.30 -19.41 11.79
N GLY A 116 -6.14 -19.22 10.77
CA GLY A 116 -6.92 -18.00 10.58
C GLY A 116 -6.20 -16.85 9.85
N LEU A 117 -5.00 -17.08 9.29
CA LEU A 117 -4.31 -16.11 8.45
C LEU A 117 -5.16 -15.77 7.20
N THR A 118 -5.34 -14.48 6.94
CA THR A 118 -6.03 -13.98 5.74
C THR A 118 -5.03 -13.37 4.76
N SER A 119 -5.41 -13.28 3.48
CA SER A 119 -4.61 -12.62 2.44
C SER A 119 -4.29 -11.17 2.79
N SER A 120 -5.25 -10.45 3.40
CA SER A 120 -5.06 -9.08 3.86
C SER A 120 -4.10 -8.98 5.03
N ALA A 121 -4.15 -9.93 5.98
CA ALA A 121 -3.22 -9.98 7.10
C ALA A 121 -1.78 -10.23 6.63
N LEU A 122 -1.57 -11.21 5.75
CA LEU A 122 -0.24 -11.49 5.20
C LEU A 122 0.30 -10.30 4.38
N LEU A 123 -0.55 -9.65 3.58
CA LEU A 123 -0.14 -8.49 2.79
C LEU A 123 0.24 -7.30 3.70
N ARG A 124 -0.48 -7.09 4.80
CA ARG A 124 -0.12 -6.08 5.80
C ARG A 124 1.26 -6.36 6.38
N GLU A 125 1.50 -7.59 6.83
CA GLU A 125 2.80 -7.97 7.42
C GLU A 125 3.95 -7.73 6.45
N LEU A 126 3.81 -8.17 5.19
CA LEU A 126 4.85 -7.99 4.16
C LEU A 126 5.15 -6.51 3.90
N VAL A 127 4.13 -5.66 3.88
CA VAL A 127 4.29 -4.22 3.65
C VAL A 127 4.95 -3.54 4.86
N GLU A 128 4.49 -3.85 6.08
CA GLU A 128 5.06 -3.29 7.30
C GLU A 128 6.51 -3.74 7.52
N GLU A 129 6.82 -5.01 7.27
CA GLU A 129 8.17 -5.56 7.33
C GLU A 129 9.09 -4.91 6.30
N TYR A 130 8.65 -4.77 5.06
CA TYR A 130 9.41 -4.09 4.02
C TYR A 130 9.75 -2.64 4.42
N VAL A 131 8.79 -1.90 4.96
CA VAL A 131 9.02 -0.52 5.44
C VAL A 131 10.00 -0.49 6.61
N ALA A 132 9.89 -1.43 7.56
CA ALA A 132 10.80 -1.54 8.69
C ALA A 132 12.25 -1.80 8.23
N HIS A 133 12.47 -2.77 7.33
CA HIS A 133 13.79 -3.07 6.77
C HIS A 133 14.42 -1.87 6.07
N GLN A 134 13.64 -1.15 5.26
CA GLN A 134 14.13 0.03 4.55
C GLN A 134 14.52 1.18 5.49
N ARG A 135 13.78 1.37 6.60
CA ARG A 135 14.14 2.37 7.63
C ARG A 135 15.45 2.02 8.33
N THR A 136 15.67 0.75 8.65
CA THR A 136 16.91 0.26 9.25
C THR A 136 18.08 0.48 8.30
N ASN A 137 18.00 0.03 7.05
CA ASN A 137 19.08 0.17 6.08
C ASN A 137 19.42 1.63 5.76
N ARG A 138 18.41 2.51 5.67
CA ARG A 138 18.63 3.94 5.46
C ARG A 138 19.28 4.63 6.66
N SER A 139 19.00 4.16 7.88
CA SER A 139 19.63 4.68 9.11
C SER A 139 21.07 4.20 9.27
N THR A 140 21.38 2.95 8.88
CA THR A 140 22.74 2.39 8.92
C THR A 140 23.67 3.09 7.92
N ILE A 141 23.17 3.45 6.73
CA ILE A 141 23.92 4.22 5.72
C ILE A 141 24.13 5.67 6.18
N ALA A 142 23.13 6.29 6.82
CA ALA A 142 23.26 7.65 7.36
C ALA A 142 24.21 7.74 8.57
N ALA A 143 24.35 6.65 9.36
CA ALA A 143 25.28 6.56 10.48
C ALA A 143 26.74 6.36 10.03
N THR A 144 26.97 5.61 8.95
CA THR A 144 28.32 5.43 8.37
C THR A 144 28.83 6.67 7.63
N LEU A 145 27.94 7.55 7.13
CA LEU A 145 28.30 8.83 6.51
C LEU A 145 28.59 9.97 7.50
N ARG A 146 28.47 9.75 8.82
CA ARG A 146 28.60 10.79 9.87
C ARG A 146 29.79 10.62 10.82
N GLN A 147 30.78 9.79 10.50
CA GLN A 147 32.08 9.89 11.19
C GLN A 147 33.00 10.88 10.45
N PRO A 148 33.28 12.07 11.01
CA PRO A 148 34.40 12.87 10.55
C PRO A 148 35.72 12.24 11.07
N PRO A 149 36.82 12.25 10.28
CA PRO A 149 38.12 11.82 10.77
C PRO A 149 38.70 12.88 11.71
N GLN A 150 39.12 12.47 12.90
CA GLN A 150 39.93 13.28 13.82
C GLN A 150 41.35 12.70 13.85
N GLU A 151 42.32 13.41 13.27
CA GLU A 151 43.77 13.26 13.49
C GLU A 151 44.19 14.15 14.68
N ALA A 152 45.17 13.94 15.56
CA ALA A 152 46.11 12.88 16.03
C ALA A 152 46.78 13.51 17.32
N PRO A 153 47.89 13.04 17.98
CA PRO A 153 48.64 11.77 17.95
C PRO A 153 49.05 11.20 19.35
N THR A 154 49.28 9.89 19.49
CA THR A 154 50.18 9.28 20.51
C THR A 154 50.65 7.88 20.03
N PRO A 155 51.80 7.36 20.53
CA PRO A 155 52.78 6.64 19.71
C PRO A 155 52.44 5.18 19.36
N LEU A 156 53.06 4.77 18.24
CA LEU A 156 52.98 3.51 17.49
C LEU A 156 52.98 2.24 18.35
N PRO A 157 52.02 1.31 18.15
CA PRO A 157 52.36 -0.10 18.16
C PRO A 157 53.03 -0.39 16.82
N THR A 158 54.25 -0.93 16.84
CA THR A 158 54.91 -1.46 15.65
C THR A 158 54.02 -2.57 15.10
N ILE A 159 53.22 -2.26 14.08
CA ILE A 159 52.40 -3.24 13.37
C ILE A 159 53.39 -4.06 12.56
N ASP A 160 53.50 -5.35 12.90
CA ASP A 160 54.23 -6.30 12.09
C ASP A 160 53.47 -6.47 10.77
N THR A 161 53.88 -5.66 9.79
CA THR A 161 53.25 -5.59 8.47
C THR A 161 53.37 -6.90 7.71
N GLU A 162 54.39 -7.72 7.99
CA GLU A 162 54.54 -9.04 7.38
C GLU A 162 53.49 -10.02 7.93
N ALA A 163 53.32 -10.05 9.26
CA ALA A 163 52.28 -10.86 9.88
C ALA A 163 50.87 -10.46 9.40
N LEU A 164 50.61 -9.15 9.31
CA LEU A 164 49.33 -8.64 8.82
C LEU A 164 49.09 -9.00 7.34
N LEU A 165 50.11 -8.91 6.49
CA LEU A 165 50.00 -9.31 5.08
C LEU A 165 49.78 -10.82 4.93
N ALA A 166 50.46 -11.63 5.73
CA ALA A 166 50.28 -13.08 5.74
C ALA A 166 48.83 -13.46 6.13
N ASP A 167 48.28 -12.82 7.15
CA ASP A 167 46.89 -13.06 7.60
C ASP A 167 45.87 -12.63 6.54
N VAL A 168 46.06 -11.46 5.91
CA VAL A 168 45.17 -10.99 4.84
C VAL A 168 45.25 -11.89 3.62
N LEU A 169 46.45 -12.30 3.19
CA LEU A 169 46.61 -13.21 2.06
C LEU A 169 46.04 -14.60 2.36
N GLY A 170 46.16 -15.08 3.61
CA GLY A 170 45.54 -16.32 4.07
C GLY A 170 44.02 -16.26 3.99
N ALA A 171 43.42 -15.18 4.48
CA ALA A 171 41.97 -14.98 4.43
C ALA A 171 41.44 -14.88 2.99
N VAL A 172 42.17 -14.19 2.11
CA VAL A 172 41.82 -14.08 0.68
C VAL A 172 41.95 -15.42 -0.03
N ARG A 173 43.00 -16.21 0.26
CA ARG A 173 43.17 -17.55 -0.31
C ARG A 173 42.06 -18.50 0.13
N LEU A 174 41.68 -18.48 1.41
CA LEU A 174 40.57 -19.28 1.94
C LEU A 174 39.24 -18.92 1.26
N GLN A 175 38.99 -17.63 1.03
CA GLN A 175 37.81 -17.16 0.31
C GLN A 175 37.81 -17.61 -1.15
N LEU A 176 38.94 -17.51 -1.84
CA LEU A 176 39.06 -17.97 -3.22
C LEU A 176 38.86 -19.49 -3.35
N GLU A 177 39.37 -20.28 -2.41
CA GLU A 177 39.15 -21.73 -2.36
C GLU A 177 37.67 -22.09 -2.10
N ASN A 178 37.00 -21.37 -1.19
CA ASN A 178 35.57 -21.57 -0.91
C ASN A 178 34.69 -21.27 -2.13
N HIS A 179 35.17 -20.44 -3.07
CA HIS A 179 34.49 -20.13 -4.32
C HIS A 179 35.03 -20.91 -5.53
N GLY A 180 35.83 -21.95 -5.31
CA GLY A 180 36.30 -22.87 -6.36
C GLY A 180 37.40 -22.31 -7.27
N LEU A 181 37.98 -21.16 -6.92
CA LEU A 181 39.05 -20.50 -7.65
C LEU A 181 40.39 -20.84 -7.00
N LYS A 182 40.98 -22.00 -7.36
CA LYS A 182 42.35 -22.33 -6.90
C LYS A 182 43.38 -21.47 -7.64
N PRO A 183 44.22 -20.70 -6.95
CA PRO A 183 45.38 -20.08 -7.59
C PRO A 183 46.41 -21.16 -7.93
N SER A 184 46.71 -21.33 -9.22
CA SER A 184 47.87 -22.11 -9.66
C SER A 184 49.14 -21.33 -9.36
N MET A 185 50.00 -21.84 -8.48
CA MET A 185 51.40 -21.47 -8.52
C MET A 185 52.21 -22.71 -8.86
N SER A 186 52.67 -22.69 -10.11
CA SER A 186 53.93 -23.27 -10.56
C SER A 186 55.09 -22.71 -9.72
N ASP A 187 56.06 -23.59 -9.44
CA ASP A 187 57.38 -23.42 -8.81
C ASP A 187 57.78 -22.07 -8.18
#